data_AF-A0A9W8MRQ4-F1
#
_entry.id   AF-A0A9W8MRQ4-F1
#
_cell.length_a   1.000
_cell.length_b   1.000
_cell.length_c   1.000
_cell.angle_alpha   90.00
_cell.angle_beta   90.00
_cell.angle_gamma   90.00
#
_symmetry.space_group_name_H-M   'P 1'
#
loop_
_entity.id
_entity.type
_entity.pdbx_description
1 polymer ?
#
loop_
_entity_poly.entity_id
_entity_poly.type
_entity_poly.pdbx_seq_one_letter_code
_entity_poly.pdbx_strand_id
1 'polypeptide(L)'
;MLVKSALLRLAFCLAFTALNVRTAPSDLTIYTDNALAQGWQNWSWNTDINFAATDIFAGSSGTSISVTSTSWAALSLKLEGTFPDYAGLRFDITGDQPDIQFYVQSTVDDSQLPTIPLSAISKTVTSGSFSSLLIDFNNLPGTGGQLYHIDNLVLVSEIIVTPEFLSAEPLTNNVVAVTTKGAVDLTDIHVIFNGQVETLSLSNLLAIHASYQDVQVVDTTTYVPVDTPSKSITYLTLASAFKPGNLTITAGSASFAYVLPAVQYGSIVQEVKTPIDPLIYGVNWPTSASYLQHLGSPLSRWGGNAVTPYNPFGGFTNAGNDWYFENRANENADEWIAWNHGVGAASMLTIPA
;
A
#
# COMPACT_ATOMS: atom_id res chain seq x y z
N MET A 1 39.00 55.15 42.91
CA MET A 1 37.70 54.62 42.45
C MET A 1 37.86 54.26 40.97
N LEU A 2 38.14 53.00 40.64
CA LEU A 2 38.38 52.57 39.25
C LEU A 2 37.10 51.98 38.65
N VAL A 3 36.69 52.48 37.49
CA VAL A 3 35.63 51.89 36.67
C VAL A 3 36.25 50.83 35.77
N LYS A 4 35.82 49.57 35.88
CA LYS A 4 36.23 48.49 34.97
C LYS A 4 35.26 48.39 33.79
N SER A 5 35.76 48.57 32.58
CA SER A 5 35.06 48.29 31.34
C SER A 5 35.01 46.77 31.07
N ALA A 6 33.82 46.24 30.80
CA ALA A 6 33.63 44.84 30.43
C ALA A 6 33.67 44.68 28.91
N LEU A 7 34.66 43.96 28.37
CA LEU A 7 34.64 43.51 26.97
C LEU A 7 33.68 42.33 26.84
N LEU A 8 32.60 42.51 26.06
CA LEU A 8 31.72 41.42 25.65
C LEU A 8 32.39 40.64 24.50
N ARG A 9 32.79 39.39 24.74
CA ARG A 9 33.30 38.51 23.68
C ARG A 9 32.13 37.82 22.98
N LEU A 10 31.91 38.17 21.71
CA LEU A 10 30.91 37.51 20.87
C LEU A 10 31.47 36.15 20.40
N ALA A 11 30.91 35.04 20.90
CA ALA A 11 31.26 33.71 20.45
C ALA A 11 30.34 33.31 19.28
N PHE A 12 30.92 33.07 18.11
CA PHE A 12 30.19 32.66 16.91
C PHE A 12 30.11 31.13 16.87
N CYS A 13 28.98 30.54 17.28
CA CYS A 13 28.75 29.11 17.15
C CYS A 13 28.33 28.77 15.71
N LEU A 14 29.24 28.21 14.92
CA LEU A 14 28.86 27.47 13.71
C LEU A 14 28.19 26.16 14.14
N ALA A 15 26.87 26.10 14.05
CA ALA A 15 26.14 24.84 14.13
C ALA A 15 26.31 24.07 12.82
N PHE A 16 27.27 23.14 12.77
CA PHE A 16 27.30 22.13 11.72
C PHE A 16 26.12 21.17 11.95
N THR A 17 25.03 21.38 11.22
CA THR A 17 23.98 20.35 11.07
C THR A 17 24.56 19.21 10.26
N ALA A 18 24.96 18.13 10.93
CA ALA A 18 25.27 16.88 10.26
C ALA A 18 24.00 16.37 9.58
N LEU A 19 23.96 16.38 8.25
CA LEU A 19 22.96 15.62 7.52
C LEU A 19 23.21 14.14 7.85
N ASN A 20 22.29 13.53 8.59
CA ASN A 20 22.23 12.08 8.72
C ASN A 20 21.76 11.51 7.37
N VAL A 21 22.70 11.34 6.44
CA VAL A 21 22.49 10.52 5.24
C VAL A 21 22.29 9.09 5.72
N ARG A 22 21.03 8.69 5.91
CA ARG A 22 20.67 7.29 6.02
C ARG A 22 20.93 6.67 4.65
N THR A 23 22.05 5.96 4.53
CA THR A 23 22.20 4.99 3.44
C THR A 23 21.09 3.97 3.60
N ALA A 24 20.19 3.86 2.62
CA ALA A 24 19.26 2.74 2.57
C ALA A 24 20.04 1.42 2.66
N PRO A 25 19.47 0.35 3.25
CA PRO A 25 20.08 -0.97 3.17
C PRO A 25 20.33 -1.35 1.71
N SER A 26 21.30 -2.24 1.46
CA SER A 26 21.32 -2.99 0.20
C SER A 26 20.33 -4.16 0.30
N ASP A 27 19.79 -4.61 -0.85
CA ASP A 27 19.07 -5.90 -0.95
C ASP A 27 19.82 -7.00 -0.16
N LEU A 28 19.10 -7.72 0.69
CA LEU A 28 19.64 -8.84 1.48
C LEU A 28 19.14 -10.14 0.89
N THR A 29 20.02 -10.82 0.17
CA THR A 29 19.77 -12.17 -0.34
C THR A 29 19.55 -13.14 0.81
N ILE A 30 18.50 -13.97 0.68
CA ILE A 30 18.21 -15.11 1.56
C ILE A 30 18.62 -16.41 0.88
N TYR A 31 18.24 -16.56 -0.39
CA TYR A 31 18.62 -17.67 -1.25
C TYR A 31 18.87 -17.18 -2.67
N THR A 32 20.03 -17.55 -3.21
CA THR A 32 20.35 -17.52 -4.65
C THR A 32 21.17 -18.77 -4.91
N ASP A 33 20.57 -19.74 -5.58
CA ASP A 33 21.17 -20.96 -6.14
C ASP A 33 21.87 -21.90 -5.13
N ASN A 34 21.47 -23.17 -5.11
CA ASN A 34 22.10 -24.29 -4.39
C ASN A 34 22.19 -24.18 -2.85
N ALA A 35 22.10 -22.98 -2.25
CA ALA A 35 22.36 -22.75 -0.84
C ALA A 35 21.68 -21.46 -0.32
N LEU A 36 21.44 -21.45 0.99
CA LEU A 36 21.11 -20.23 1.72
C LEU A 36 22.31 -19.28 1.78
N ALA A 37 22.05 -17.98 1.74
CA ALA A 37 23.07 -16.95 1.93
C ALA A 37 23.69 -17.00 3.34
N GLN A 38 24.91 -16.46 3.48
CA GLN A 38 25.65 -16.51 4.74
C GLN A 38 24.85 -15.90 5.90
N GLY A 39 24.74 -16.64 7.00
CA GLY A 39 23.98 -16.25 8.19
C GLY A 39 22.52 -16.71 8.19
N TRP A 40 21.98 -17.22 7.08
CA TRP A 40 20.65 -17.84 7.05
C TRP A 40 20.71 -19.33 7.41
N GLN A 41 19.76 -19.77 8.22
CA GLN A 41 19.62 -21.14 8.72
C GLN A 41 18.27 -21.72 8.35
N ASN A 42 18.23 -22.99 7.98
CA ASN A 42 16.98 -23.73 7.82
C ASN A 42 16.41 -24.09 9.21
N TRP A 43 15.26 -23.53 9.55
CA TRP A 43 14.50 -23.76 10.79
C TRP A 43 13.11 -24.37 10.50
N SER A 44 12.93 -24.94 9.31
CA SER A 44 11.69 -25.53 8.83
C SER A 44 11.24 -26.75 9.63
N TRP A 45 9.93 -27.00 9.64
CA TRP A 45 9.32 -28.16 10.29
C TRP A 45 8.26 -28.81 9.40
N ASN A 46 8.01 -30.10 9.63
CA ASN A 46 7.00 -30.92 8.95
C ASN A 46 7.05 -30.87 7.41
N THR A 47 8.23 -30.55 6.85
CA THR A 47 8.46 -30.24 5.43
C THR A 47 9.75 -30.91 4.97
N ASP A 48 9.70 -31.62 3.84
CA ASP A 48 10.88 -32.10 3.13
C ASP A 48 11.37 -31.01 2.17
N ILE A 49 12.65 -30.65 2.23
CA ILE A 49 13.22 -29.52 1.48
C ILE A 49 14.48 -29.92 0.73
N ASN A 50 14.55 -29.54 -0.54
CA ASN A 50 15.76 -29.60 -1.34
C ASN A 50 16.14 -28.19 -1.83
N PHE A 51 17.21 -27.62 -1.29
CA PHE A 51 17.76 -26.31 -1.68
C PHE A 51 18.59 -26.34 -2.99
N ALA A 52 18.71 -27.50 -3.63
CA ALA A 52 19.43 -27.69 -4.89
C ALA A 52 18.59 -28.54 -5.86
N ALA A 53 17.30 -28.22 -5.99
CA ALA A 53 16.38 -28.93 -6.88
C ALA A 53 16.64 -28.54 -8.34
N THR A 54 16.94 -29.52 -9.20
CA THR A 54 17.36 -29.33 -10.61
C THR A 54 16.26 -29.61 -11.63
N ASP A 55 15.06 -29.99 -11.17
CA ASP A 55 13.90 -30.36 -11.97
C ASP A 55 13.16 -29.14 -12.53
N ILE A 56 13.00 -28.09 -11.72
CA ILE A 56 12.36 -26.82 -12.10
C ILE A 56 13.13 -25.66 -11.44
N PHE A 57 13.70 -24.73 -12.22
CA PHE A 57 14.44 -23.56 -11.72
C PHE A 57 14.27 -22.31 -12.61
N ALA A 58 14.59 -21.12 -12.11
CA ALA A 58 14.44 -19.86 -12.83
C ALA A 58 15.78 -19.31 -13.38
N GLY A 59 15.79 -18.81 -14.61
CA GLY A 59 16.97 -18.16 -15.19
C GLY A 59 18.15 -19.10 -15.43
N SER A 60 19.36 -18.63 -15.14
CA SER A 60 20.62 -19.38 -15.35
C SER A 60 21.17 -20.06 -14.08
N SER A 61 20.37 -20.12 -13.00
CA SER A 61 20.77 -20.67 -11.69
C SER A 61 21.13 -22.16 -11.72
N GLY A 62 20.39 -22.92 -12.52
CA GLY A 62 20.46 -24.38 -12.55
C GLY A 62 19.81 -25.10 -11.36
N THR A 63 19.30 -24.37 -10.35
CA THR A 63 18.65 -24.96 -9.16
C THR A 63 17.64 -24.02 -8.50
N SER A 64 16.62 -24.59 -7.84
CA SER A 64 15.67 -23.89 -6.96
C SER A 64 15.53 -24.58 -5.60
N ILE A 65 14.68 -24.02 -4.73
CA ILE A 65 14.18 -24.68 -3.52
C ILE A 65 12.88 -25.44 -3.86
N SER A 66 12.93 -26.78 -3.82
CA SER A 66 11.73 -27.61 -3.79
C SER A 66 11.27 -27.83 -2.34
N VAL A 67 9.97 -27.66 -2.08
CA VAL A 67 9.37 -27.68 -0.75
C VAL A 67 8.17 -28.63 -0.75
N THR A 68 8.25 -29.76 -0.06
CA THR A 68 7.12 -30.70 0.13
C THR A 68 6.60 -30.64 1.55
N SER A 69 5.52 -29.89 1.75
CA SER A 69 4.91 -29.64 3.07
C SER A 69 3.78 -30.61 3.41
N THR A 70 3.69 -31.01 4.68
CA THR A 70 2.53 -31.71 5.25
C THR A 70 1.59 -30.75 5.98
N SER A 71 0.59 -31.24 6.71
CA SER A 71 -0.27 -30.36 7.54
C SER A 71 0.52 -29.69 8.66
N TRP A 72 0.26 -28.39 8.91
CA TRP A 72 0.96 -27.60 9.92
C TRP A 72 2.49 -27.56 9.73
N ALA A 73 2.91 -27.31 8.50
CA ALA A 73 4.29 -27.32 8.05
C ALA A 73 4.70 -25.95 7.48
N ALA A 74 5.99 -25.65 7.49
CA ALA A 74 6.53 -24.44 6.87
C ALA A 74 7.98 -24.62 6.41
N LEU A 75 8.30 -24.01 5.25
CA LEU A 75 9.65 -23.51 4.99
C LEU A 75 9.89 -22.32 5.92
N SER A 76 10.82 -22.46 6.87
CA SER A 76 11.21 -21.39 7.79
C SER A 76 12.71 -21.16 7.74
N LEU A 77 13.09 -19.90 7.55
CA LEU A 77 14.47 -19.45 7.36
C LEU A 77 14.78 -18.37 8.39
N LYS A 78 15.82 -18.59 9.19
CA LYS A 78 16.20 -17.74 10.32
C LYS A 78 17.56 -17.10 10.08
N LEU A 79 17.66 -15.78 10.23
CA LEU A 79 18.92 -15.04 10.16
C LEU A 79 19.65 -15.07 11.51
N GLU A 80 20.96 -15.25 11.50
CA GLU A 80 21.85 -15.05 12.65
C GLU A 80 22.20 -13.57 12.84
N GLY A 81 21.17 -12.75 13.04
CA GLY A 81 21.29 -11.30 13.15
C GLY A 81 19.92 -10.62 13.17
N THR A 82 19.89 -9.32 12.88
CA THR A 82 18.66 -8.53 12.72
C THR A 82 18.60 -7.94 11.32
N PHE A 83 17.39 -7.79 10.76
CA PHE A 83 17.14 -7.21 9.44
C PHE A 83 16.06 -6.10 9.51
N PRO A 84 16.30 -5.01 10.27
CA PRO A 84 15.37 -3.88 10.29
C PRO A 84 15.32 -3.16 8.94
N ASP A 85 14.26 -2.38 8.73
CA ASP A 85 14.16 -1.35 7.69
C ASP A 85 14.18 -1.83 6.21
N TYR A 86 13.74 -3.06 5.93
CA TYR A 86 13.48 -3.55 4.56
C TYR A 86 12.07 -3.19 4.08
N ALA A 87 11.92 -2.85 2.80
CA ALA A 87 10.63 -2.49 2.21
C ALA A 87 9.76 -3.71 1.89
N GLY A 88 10.36 -4.86 1.60
CA GLY A 88 9.60 -6.06 1.26
C GLY A 88 10.44 -7.31 1.00
N LEU A 89 9.74 -8.37 0.58
CA LEU A 89 10.31 -9.67 0.22
C LEU A 89 9.97 -10.01 -1.23
N ARG A 90 10.98 -10.08 -2.09
CA ARG A 90 10.88 -10.59 -3.46
C ARG A 90 11.23 -12.07 -3.50
N PHE A 91 10.49 -12.85 -4.28
CA PHE A 91 10.79 -14.25 -4.56
C PHE A 91 10.10 -14.70 -5.85
N ASP A 92 10.68 -15.69 -6.51
CA ASP A 92 10.03 -16.40 -7.59
C ASP A 92 9.33 -17.65 -7.03
N ILE A 93 8.13 -17.97 -7.50
CA ILE A 93 7.38 -19.18 -7.09
C ILE A 93 6.74 -19.91 -8.27
N THR A 94 6.69 -21.24 -8.22
CA THR A 94 5.90 -22.08 -9.14
C THR A 94 5.20 -23.22 -8.39
N GLY A 95 4.05 -23.64 -8.90
CA GLY A 95 3.16 -24.63 -8.29
C GLY A 95 1.70 -24.38 -8.70
N ASP A 96 0.81 -25.33 -8.41
CA ASP A 96 -0.62 -25.20 -8.68
C ASP A 96 -1.30 -24.29 -7.64
N GLN A 97 -1.18 -22.96 -7.82
CA GLN A 97 -1.71 -21.89 -6.95
C GLN A 97 -1.82 -22.31 -5.47
N PRO A 98 -0.68 -22.50 -4.79
CA PRO A 98 -0.65 -23.11 -3.47
C PRO A 98 -1.33 -22.22 -2.43
N ASP A 99 -1.97 -22.87 -1.47
CA ASP A 99 -2.64 -22.26 -0.31
C ASP A 99 -1.82 -21.18 0.44
N ILE A 100 -0.49 -21.31 0.46
CA ILE A 100 0.47 -20.78 1.47
C ILE A 100 0.23 -19.39 2.03
N GLN A 101 0.67 -19.24 3.28
CA GLN A 101 0.80 -17.96 3.97
C GLN A 101 2.23 -17.67 4.43
N PHE A 102 2.59 -16.39 4.42
CA PHE A 102 3.87 -15.85 4.84
C PHE A 102 3.69 -15.07 6.16
N TYR A 103 4.68 -15.13 7.03
CA TYR A 103 4.80 -14.24 8.19
C TYR A 103 6.27 -14.07 8.57
N VAL A 104 6.57 -13.04 9.35
CA VAL A 104 7.87 -12.83 9.97
C VAL A 104 7.70 -12.90 11.48
N GLN A 105 8.59 -13.61 12.17
CA GLN A 105 8.59 -13.73 13.62
C GLN A 105 9.96 -13.36 14.19
N SER A 106 9.95 -12.62 15.29
CA SER A 106 11.11 -12.37 16.15
C SER A 106 11.41 -13.60 17.00
N THR A 107 12.63 -14.14 16.92
CA THR A 107 13.08 -15.24 17.80
C THR A 107 13.57 -14.77 19.18
N VAL A 108 13.37 -13.50 19.53
CA VAL A 108 13.81 -12.90 20.81
C VAL A 108 12.65 -12.81 21.80
N ASP A 109 11.44 -12.51 21.31
CA ASP A 109 10.25 -12.24 22.09
C ASP A 109 8.97 -12.88 21.50
N ASP A 110 9.13 -13.79 20.54
CA ASP A 110 8.09 -14.50 19.77
C ASP A 110 7.08 -13.58 19.05
N SER A 111 7.34 -12.27 18.97
CA SER A 111 6.46 -11.30 18.29
C SER A 111 6.37 -11.59 16.80
N GLN A 112 5.15 -11.59 16.26
CA GLN A 112 4.87 -12.01 14.88
C GLN A 112 4.14 -10.91 14.11
N LEU A 113 4.53 -10.71 12.85
CA LEU A 113 3.72 -9.94 11.90
C LEU A 113 2.42 -10.70 11.54
N PRO A 114 1.38 -9.98 11.06
CA PRO A 114 0.23 -10.61 10.43
C PRO A 114 0.65 -11.60 9.35
N THR A 115 0.00 -12.76 9.33
CA THR A 115 0.09 -13.73 8.24
C THR A 115 -0.47 -13.15 6.94
N ILE A 116 0.07 -13.54 5.79
CA ILE A 116 -0.30 -13.05 4.45
C ILE A 116 -0.51 -14.23 3.51
N PRO A 117 -1.66 -14.48 2.86
CA PRO A 117 -1.81 -15.60 1.95
C PRO A 117 -1.24 -15.23 0.59
N LEU A 118 -0.79 -16.25 -0.14
CA LEU A 118 -0.43 -16.11 -1.53
C LEU A 118 -1.59 -15.55 -2.35
N SER A 119 -2.83 -15.95 -2.04
CA SER A 119 -4.04 -15.50 -2.73
C SER A 119 -4.36 -13.99 -2.64
N ALA A 120 -3.75 -13.27 -1.69
CA ALA A 120 -3.79 -11.80 -1.61
C ALA A 120 -2.66 -11.13 -2.39
N ILE A 121 -1.54 -11.84 -2.63
CA ILE A 121 -0.36 -11.36 -3.36
C ILE A 121 -0.50 -11.66 -4.87
N SER A 122 -0.94 -12.87 -5.22
CA SER A 122 -1.15 -13.33 -6.59
C SER A 122 -2.16 -14.49 -6.66
N LYS A 123 -2.97 -14.48 -7.73
CA LYS A 123 -3.96 -15.52 -8.04
C LYS A 123 -3.61 -16.33 -9.30
N THR A 124 -2.39 -16.17 -9.81
CA THR A 124 -1.96 -16.69 -11.12
C THR A 124 -0.64 -17.44 -11.07
N VAL A 125 -0.28 -18.03 -9.92
CA VAL A 125 0.89 -18.91 -9.82
C VAL A 125 0.54 -20.24 -10.49
N THR A 126 1.33 -20.63 -11.49
CA THR A 126 1.11 -21.83 -12.31
C THR A 126 2.21 -22.86 -12.14
N SER A 127 1.88 -24.14 -12.36
CA SER A 127 2.86 -25.22 -12.47
C SER A 127 3.80 -25.02 -13.66
N GLY A 128 5.10 -25.32 -13.50
CA GLY A 128 6.05 -25.43 -14.60
C GLY A 128 6.62 -24.11 -15.13
N SER A 129 6.27 -22.98 -14.54
CA SER A 129 6.85 -21.67 -14.83
C SER A 129 6.86 -20.78 -13.58
N PHE A 130 8.01 -20.19 -13.28
CA PHE A 130 8.14 -19.27 -12.15
C PHE A 130 7.42 -17.95 -12.39
N SER A 131 6.77 -17.46 -11.33
CA SER A 131 6.17 -16.13 -11.23
C SER A 131 6.91 -15.33 -10.19
N SER A 132 7.46 -14.17 -10.55
CA SER A 132 8.10 -13.25 -9.62
C SER A 132 7.05 -12.50 -8.80
N LEU A 133 7.10 -12.67 -7.48
CA LEU A 133 6.23 -12.02 -6.52
C LEU A 133 7.02 -11.08 -5.60
N LEU A 134 6.30 -10.12 -5.04
CA LEU A 134 6.81 -9.12 -4.12
C LEU A 134 5.78 -8.86 -3.02
N ILE A 135 6.18 -9.09 -1.78
CA ILE A 135 5.42 -8.73 -0.58
C ILE A 135 5.92 -7.36 -0.12
N ASP A 136 5.06 -6.35 -0.13
CA ASP A 136 5.31 -5.04 0.48
C ASP A 136 4.98 -5.09 1.96
N PHE A 137 5.98 -4.94 2.84
CA PHE A 137 5.78 -5.03 4.29
C PHE A 137 4.89 -3.91 4.86
N ASN A 138 4.59 -2.87 4.08
CA ASN A 138 3.67 -1.81 4.47
C ASN A 138 2.19 -2.13 4.18
N ASN A 139 1.88 -3.26 3.51
CA ASN A 139 0.51 -3.58 3.06
C ASN A 139 0.14 -5.08 3.16
N LEU A 140 -0.13 -5.57 4.39
CA LEU A 140 -0.21 -7.01 4.71
C LEU A 140 -1.59 -7.49 5.27
N PRO A 141 -2.34 -8.37 4.55
CA PRO A 141 -3.54 -9.10 5.06
C PRO A 141 -3.50 -10.67 4.89
N GLY A 142 -4.16 -11.49 5.75
CA GLY A 142 -4.13 -13.01 5.89
C GLY A 142 -5.18 -13.88 5.11
N THR A 143 -5.21 -15.24 4.99
CA THR A 143 -4.47 -16.47 5.49
C THR A 143 -4.64 -17.71 4.54
N GLY A 144 -3.82 -18.81 4.60
CA GLY A 144 -3.93 -20.06 3.77
C GLY A 144 -2.72 -21.08 3.77
N GLY A 145 -2.77 -22.29 3.16
CA GLY A 145 -1.65 -23.29 3.12
C GLY A 145 -1.65 -24.54 2.15
N GLN A 146 -0.75 -24.69 1.13
CA GLN A 146 -0.43 -25.95 0.32
C GLN A 146 1.00 -25.98 -0.37
N LEU A 147 1.25 -26.85 -1.39
CA LEU A 147 2.56 -27.32 -1.98
C LEU A 147 3.20 -26.48 -3.12
N TYR A 148 4.54 -26.25 -3.12
CA TYR A 148 5.19 -25.24 -4.00
C TYR A 148 6.73 -25.33 -4.13
N HIS A 149 7.32 -24.58 -5.09
CA HIS A 149 8.77 -24.36 -5.23
C HIS A 149 9.09 -22.85 -5.18
N ILE A 150 10.21 -22.45 -4.54
CA ILE A 150 10.69 -21.04 -4.46
C ILE A 150 12.09 -20.91 -5.07
N ASP A 151 12.35 -19.79 -5.73
CA ASP A 151 13.67 -19.36 -6.23
C ASP A 151 13.90 -17.86 -5.93
N ASN A 152 15.14 -17.37 -6.04
CA ASN A 152 15.52 -15.95 -5.92
C ASN A 152 14.94 -15.18 -4.72
N LEU A 153 14.99 -15.75 -3.51
CA LEU A 153 14.45 -15.16 -2.29
C LEU A 153 15.35 -14.02 -1.78
N VAL A 154 14.86 -12.78 -1.86
CA VAL A 154 15.61 -11.55 -1.55
C VAL A 154 14.74 -10.59 -0.76
N LEU A 155 15.21 -10.13 0.40
CA LEU A 155 14.67 -8.94 1.06
C LEU A 155 15.10 -7.72 0.26
N VAL A 156 14.14 -7.04 -0.35
CA VAL A 156 14.41 -5.85 -1.16
C VAL A 156 14.45 -4.62 -0.27
N SER A 157 15.50 -3.81 -0.39
CA SER A 157 15.62 -2.59 0.41
C SER A 157 14.74 -1.46 -0.11
N GLU A 158 14.36 -1.51 -1.39
CA GLU A 158 13.41 -0.60 -2.03
C GLU A 158 12.48 -1.37 -2.98
N ILE A 159 11.21 -0.97 -3.02
CA ILE A 159 10.24 -1.44 -4.00
C ILE A 159 10.17 -0.43 -5.15
N ILE A 160 10.84 -0.73 -6.26
CA ILE A 160 10.82 0.12 -7.46
C ILE A 160 9.47 -0.05 -8.17
N VAL A 161 8.47 0.72 -7.75
CA VAL A 161 7.24 0.93 -8.54
C VAL A 161 7.57 1.90 -9.67
N THR A 162 7.46 1.45 -10.93
CA THR A 162 7.69 2.30 -12.11
C THR A 162 6.86 3.59 -12.01
N PRO A 163 7.50 4.79 -11.99
CA PRO A 163 6.80 6.06 -11.92
C PRO A 163 5.93 6.30 -13.16
N GLU A 164 4.66 6.60 -12.95
CA GLU A 164 3.68 6.79 -14.02
C GLU A 164 2.60 7.80 -13.61
N PHE A 165 2.28 8.74 -14.51
CA PHE A 165 1.13 9.65 -14.38
C PHE A 165 -0.10 9.00 -15.02
N LEU A 166 -1.11 8.69 -14.21
CA LEU A 166 -2.32 7.97 -14.63
C LEU A 166 -3.47 8.93 -15.00
N SER A 167 -3.66 10.00 -14.23
CA SER A 167 -4.58 11.10 -14.55
C SER A 167 -4.07 12.42 -14.01
N ALA A 168 -4.50 13.54 -14.61
CA ALA A 168 -4.44 14.85 -13.98
C ALA A 168 -5.66 15.66 -14.40
N GLU A 169 -6.48 16.09 -13.43
CA GLU A 169 -7.81 16.65 -13.69
C GLU A 169 -8.18 17.84 -12.79
N PRO A 170 -8.94 18.82 -13.31
CA PRO A 170 -9.47 19.93 -12.51
C PRO A 170 -10.59 19.44 -11.58
N LEU A 171 -10.35 19.44 -10.28
CA LEU A 171 -11.33 18.95 -9.28
C LEU A 171 -12.26 20.06 -8.78
N THR A 172 -11.72 21.26 -8.55
CA THR A 172 -12.46 22.44 -8.06
C THR A 172 -12.19 23.65 -8.96
N ASN A 173 -12.46 24.86 -8.49
CA ASN A 173 -12.08 26.09 -9.18
C ASN A 173 -10.56 26.37 -9.17
N ASN A 174 -9.77 25.73 -8.31
CA ASN A 174 -8.32 25.96 -8.22
C ASN A 174 -7.51 24.74 -7.77
N VAL A 175 -8.08 23.53 -7.79
CA VAL A 175 -7.37 22.30 -7.41
C VAL A 175 -7.21 21.39 -8.62
N VAL A 176 -5.98 20.95 -8.89
CA VAL A 176 -5.69 19.83 -9.79
C VAL A 176 -5.52 18.57 -8.95
N ALA A 177 -6.28 17.52 -9.23
CA ALA A 177 -6.05 16.19 -8.68
C ALA A 177 -5.18 15.40 -9.68
N VAL A 178 -4.09 14.79 -9.21
CA VAL A 178 -3.13 14.06 -10.05
C VAL A 178 -3.01 12.65 -9.52
N THR A 179 -3.49 11.66 -10.28
CA THR A 179 -3.35 10.25 -9.94
C THR A 179 -2.06 9.71 -10.51
N THR A 180 -1.24 9.11 -9.66
CA THR A 180 0.09 8.60 -10.00
C THR A 180 0.23 7.15 -9.55
N LYS A 181 1.23 6.47 -10.09
CA LYS A 181 1.74 5.19 -9.62
C LYS A 181 3.24 5.32 -9.39
N GLY A 182 3.73 4.83 -8.25
CA GLY A 182 5.12 5.01 -7.84
C GLY A 182 5.52 6.47 -7.57
N ALA A 183 6.82 6.69 -7.38
CA ALA A 183 7.38 7.99 -7.05
C ALA A 183 7.65 8.83 -8.31
N VAL A 184 6.71 9.69 -8.69
CA VAL A 184 6.87 10.65 -9.81
C VAL A 184 7.49 11.97 -9.33
N ASP A 185 8.18 12.68 -10.23
CA ASP A 185 8.57 14.08 -10.00
C ASP A 185 7.37 14.99 -10.32
N LEU A 186 6.77 15.58 -9.29
CA LEU A 186 5.63 16.48 -9.47
C LEU A 186 6.01 17.80 -10.18
N THR A 187 7.30 18.13 -10.29
CA THR A 187 7.76 19.33 -11.02
C THR A 187 7.63 19.22 -12.54
N ASP A 188 7.42 18.01 -13.06
CA ASP A 188 7.07 17.74 -14.47
C ASP A 188 5.60 18.09 -14.81
N ILE A 189 4.84 18.68 -13.88
CA ILE A 189 3.43 19.04 -14.06
C ILE A 189 3.30 20.51 -14.50
N HIS A 190 2.65 20.74 -15.64
CA HIS A 190 2.37 22.08 -16.18
C HIS A 190 0.88 22.22 -16.54
N VAL A 191 0.30 23.41 -16.38
CA VAL A 191 -1.15 23.65 -16.47
C VAL A 191 -1.42 24.80 -17.46
N ILE A 192 -1.86 24.44 -18.65
CA ILE A 192 -1.93 25.32 -19.83
C ILE A 192 -3.36 25.81 -20.02
N PHE A 193 -3.60 27.13 -19.95
CA PHE A 193 -4.93 27.72 -20.15
C PHE A 193 -5.03 28.43 -21.50
N ASN A 194 -6.01 28.05 -22.33
CA ASN A 194 -6.32 28.69 -23.62
C ASN A 194 -5.09 28.85 -24.55
N GLY A 195 -4.14 27.90 -24.49
CA GLY A 195 -2.89 27.92 -25.26
C GLY A 195 -1.81 28.85 -24.71
N GLN A 196 -2.06 29.55 -23.60
CA GLN A 196 -1.00 30.13 -22.76
C GLN A 196 -0.56 29.06 -21.75
N VAL A 197 0.71 28.69 -21.80
CA VAL A 197 1.28 27.73 -20.84
C VAL A 197 1.54 28.46 -19.53
N GLU A 198 0.99 27.92 -18.43
CA GLU A 198 1.26 28.35 -17.07
C GLU A 198 1.96 27.16 -16.35
N THR A 199 3.23 27.31 -15.96
CA THR A 199 3.97 26.21 -15.28
C THR A 199 3.56 26.15 -13.81
N LEU A 200 3.46 24.95 -13.21
CA LEU A 200 3.29 24.83 -11.77
C LEU A 200 4.64 25.02 -11.07
N SER A 201 4.70 26.00 -10.18
CA SER A 201 5.86 26.17 -9.28
C SER A 201 5.55 25.48 -7.96
N LEU A 202 6.23 24.36 -7.68
CA LEU A 202 6.12 23.58 -6.44
C LEU A 202 7.11 24.01 -5.35
N SER A 203 7.84 25.10 -5.58
CA SER A 203 8.74 25.67 -4.59
C SER A 203 8.81 27.19 -4.73
N ASN A 204 9.23 27.87 -3.66
CA ASN A 204 9.62 29.29 -3.68
C ASN A 204 10.95 29.51 -4.44
N LEU A 205 11.39 28.57 -5.30
CA LEU A 205 12.72 28.51 -5.87
C LEU A 205 12.66 28.51 -7.40
N LEU A 206 12.83 29.70 -7.96
CA LEU A 206 13.27 30.00 -9.33
C LEU A 206 12.56 29.26 -10.48
N ALA A 207 11.67 30.01 -11.14
CA ALA A 207 11.22 29.75 -12.49
C ALA A 207 12.41 29.54 -13.47
N ILE A 208 12.62 28.30 -13.91
CA ILE A 208 13.53 27.97 -15.01
C ILE A 208 12.69 27.63 -16.26
N HIS A 209 11.85 28.55 -16.73
CA HIS A 209 11.42 28.60 -18.14
C HIS A 209 10.79 29.97 -18.46
N ALA A 210 11.60 30.89 -19.03
CA ALA A 210 11.28 32.31 -19.17
C ALA A 210 10.26 32.67 -20.29
N SER A 211 9.25 31.83 -20.50
CA SER A 211 8.22 32.00 -21.56
C SER A 211 6.79 31.90 -21.05
N TYR A 212 6.60 31.58 -19.77
CA TYR A 212 5.32 31.14 -19.19
C TYR A 212 4.94 31.99 -17.97
N GLN A 213 3.64 32.13 -17.71
CA GLN A 213 3.15 32.78 -16.48
C GLN A 213 2.95 31.70 -15.42
N ASP A 214 3.88 31.53 -14.49
CA ASP A 214 3.79 30.43 -13.52
C ASP A 214 2.61 30.58 -12.57
N VAL A 215 1.82 29.52 -12.44
CA VAL A 215 0.82 29.40 -11.37
C VAL A 215 1.48 28.73 -10.17
N GLN A 216 1.55 29.48 -9.08
CA GLN A 216 2.12 28.98 -7.83
C GLN A 216 1.18 27.92 -7.21
N VAL A 217 1.75 26.80 -6.79
CA VAL A 217 1.05 25.83 -5.93
C VAL A 217 1.18 26.33 -4.49
N VAL A 218 0.05 26.54 -3.81
CA VAL A 218 -0.01 27.10 -2.44
C VAL A 218 -0.22 26.05 -1.36
N ASP A 219 -0.73 24.88 -1.74
CA ASP A 219 -0.86 23.72 -0.86
C ASP A 219 -0.81 22.42 -1.69
N THR A 220 -0.26 21.37 -1.08
CA THR A 220 -0.09 20.04 -1.68
C THR A 220 -0.50 18.99 -0.65
N THR A 221 -1.59 18.27 -0.93
CA THR A 221 -2.06 17.15 -0.09
C THR A 221 -2.03 15.86 -0.90
N THR A 222 -1.31 14.83 -0.43
CA THR A 222 -1.25 13.52 -1.08
C THR A 222 -2.04 12.48 -0.28
N TYR A 223 -2.83 11.68 -0.99
CA TYR A 223 -3.64 10.58 -0.48
C TYR A 223 -3.21 9.27 -1.14
N VAL A 224 -3.01 8.22 -0.34
CA VAL A 224 -2.68 6.86 -0.80
C VAL A 224 -3.83 5.94 -0.42
N PRO A 225 -4.58 5.36 -1.38
CA PRO A 225 -5.63 4.39 -1.08
C PRO A 225 -5.05 3.15 -0.41
N VAL A 226 -5.60 2.76 0.75
CA VAL A 226 -5.15 1.57 1.52
C VAL A 226 -5.29 0.24 0.79
N ASP A 227 -6.14 0.16 -0.24
CA ASP A 227 -6.30 -1.04 -1.08
C ASP A 227 -5.34 -1.06 -2.28
N THR A 228 -4.69 0.07 -2.58
CA THR A 228 -3.90 0.27 -3.79
C THR A 228 -2.65 1.11 -3.50
N PRO A 229 -1.77 0.71 -2.56
CA PRO A 229 -0.70 1.57 -2.02
C PRO A 229 0.36 1.98 -3.05
N SER A 230 0.47 1.24 -4.16
CA SER A 230 1.35 1.61 -5.29
C SER A 230 0.87 2.83 -6.07
N LYS A 231 -0.33 3.35 -5.78
CA LYS A 231 -0.93 4.54 -6.38
C LYS A 231 -1.16 5.63 -5.34
N SER A 232 -1.14 6.88 -5.80
CA SER A 232 -1.52 8.03 -4.98
C SER A 232 -2.34 9.03 -5.78
N ILE A 233 -3.13 9.84 -5.08
CA ILE A 233 -3.77 11.04 -5.63
C ILE A 233 -3.13 12.23 -4.92
N THR A 234 -2.49 13.12 -5.67
CA THR A 234 -1.96 14.38 -5.13
C THR A 234 -2.84 15.54 -5.57
N TYR A 235 -3.39 16.26 -4.60
CA TYR A 235 -4.15 17.48 -4.78
C TYR A 235 -3.22 18.68 -4.73
N LEU A 236 -3.08 19.37 -5.86
CA LEU A 236 -2.30 20.59 -6.01
C LEU A 236 -3.25 21.79 -5.99
N THR A 237 -3.24 22.55 -4.89
CA THR A 237 -4.03 23.77 -4.75
C THR A 237 -3.28 24.94 -5.35
N LEU A 238 -3.89 25.62 -6.31
CA LEU A 238 -3.29 26.72 -7.06
C LEU A 238 -3.61 28.09 -6.45
N ALA A 239 -2.67 29.03 -6.55
CA ALA A 239 -2.83 30.42 -6.09
C ALA A 239 -3.93 31.19 -6.83
N SER A 240 -4.22 30.80 -8.07
CA SER A 240 -5.22 31.40 -8.95
C SER A 240 -6.31 30.39 -9.30
N ALA A 241 -7.53 30.89 -9.47
CA ALA A 241 -8.63 30.07 -9.98
C ALA A 241 -8.50 29.87 -11.49
N PHE A 242 -8.97 28.70 -11.95
CA PHE A 242 -9.08 28.34 -13.35
C PHE A 242 -9.96 29.33 -14.14
N LYS A 243 -9.53 29.61 -15.37
CA LYS A 243 -10.27 30.44 -16.33
C LYS A 243 -11.14 29.53 -17.21
N PRO A 244 -12.38 29.90 -17.56
CA PRO A 244 -13.16 29.18 -18.58
C PRO A 244 -12.41 29.05 -19.92
N GLY A 245 -12.73 27.98 -20.65
CA GLY A 245 -12.08 27.63 -21.93
C GLY A 245 -11.22 26.37 -21.83
N ASN A 246 -10.24 26.25 -22.72
CA ASN A 246 -9.43 25.04 -22.81
C ASN A 246 -8.40 24.99 -21.67
N LEU A 247 -8.32 23.86 -20.98
CA LEU A 247 -7.29 23.52 -20.01
C LEU A 247 -6.55 22.27 -20.52
N THR A 248 -5.23 22.32 -20.59
CA THR A 248 -4.39 21.13 -20.80
C THR A 248 -3.43 20.98 -19.63
N ILE A 249 -3.40 19.82 -18.99
CA ILE A 249 -2.43 19.49 -17.95
C ILE A 249 -1.44 18.51 -18.56
N THR A 250 -0.15 18.86 -18.60
CA THR A 250 0.92 17.92 -18.99
C THR A 250 1.62 17.42 -17.74
N ALA A 251 1.97 16.14 -17.71
CA ALA A 251 2.67 15.52 -16.59
C ALA A 251 3.69 14.50 -17.13
N GLY A 252 4.97 14.86 -17.11
CA GLY A 252 6.01 14.11 -17.80
C GLY A 252 5.73 14.02 -19.31
N SER A 253 5.53 12.81 -19.83
CA SER A 253 5.13 12.57 -21.23
C SER A 253 3.60 12.53 -21.46
N ALA A 254 2.79 12.53 -20.40
CA ALA A 254 1.34 12.48 -20.48
C ALA A 254 0.72 13.88 -20.68
N SER A 255 -0.47 13.92 -21.29
CA SER A 255 -1.22 15.15 -21.55
C SER A 255 -2.72 14.91 -21.44
N PHE A 256 -3.39 15.69 -20.60
CA PHE A 256 -4.81 15.57 -20.27
C PHE A 256 -5.51 16.88 -20.62
N ALA A 257 -6.58 16.84 -21.43
CA ALA A 257 -7.22 18.03 -21.96
C ALA A 257 -8.71 18.11 -21.60
N TYR A 258 -9.14 19.30 -21.18
CA TYR A 258 -10.48 19.61 -20.66
C TYR A 258 -10.99 20.92 -21.26
N VAL A 259 -12.31 21.07 -21.30
CA VAL A 259 -12.98 22.34 -21.64
C VAL A 259 -13.77 22.79 -20.41
N LEU A 260 -13.26 23.81 -19.72
CA LEU A 260 -13.87 24.37 -18.53
C LEU A 260 -15.06 25.27 -18.92
N PRO A 261 -16.26 25.04 -18.35
CA PRO A 261 -17.42 25.88 -18.64
C PRO A 261 -17.24 27.30 -18.10
N ALA A 262 -18.06 28.22 -18.59
CA ALA A 262 -18.23 29.53 -17.94
C ALA A 262 -18.71 29.34 -16.49
N VAL A 263 -18.27 30.22 -15.58
CA VAL A 263 -18.66 30.16 -14.16
C VAL A 263 -20.18 30.19 -14.04
N GLN A 264 -20.75 29.15 -13.44
CA GLN A 264 -22.17 29.04 -13.15
C GLN A 264 -22.43 29.42 -11.69
N TYR A 265 -23.50 30.16 -11.45
CA TYR A 265 -23.94 30.53 -10.11
C TYR A 265 -25.24 29.81 -9.78
N GLY A 266 -25.25 29.07 -8.68
CA GLY A 266 -26.45 28.54 -8.04
C GLY A 266 -26.66 29.22 -6.69
N SER A 267 -27.90 29.35 -6.25
CA SER A 267 -28.23 29.69 -4.86
C SER A 267 -28.99 28.53 -4.23
N ILE A 268 -28.59 28.12 -3.03
CA ILE A 268 -29.27 27.07 -2.28
C ILE A 268 -30.21 27.75 -1.28
N VAL A 269 -31.50 27.74 -1.59
CA VAL A 269 -32.56 28.18 -0.67
C VAL A 269 -32.84 27.03 0.30
N GLN A 270 -32.32 27.11 1.53
CA GLN A 270 -32.41 26.07 2.56
C GLN A 270 -33.80 25.95 3.23
N GLU A 271 -34.88 26.25 2.51
CA GLU A 271 -36.26 26.17 3.03
C GLU A 271 -36.69 24.72 3.29
N VAL A 272 -36.18 23.77 2.51
CA VAL A 272 -36.40 22.33 2.73
C VAL A 272 -35.14 21.73 3.38
N LYS A 273 -35.31 21.19 4.59
CA LYS A 273 -34.25 20.47 5.33
C LYS A 273 -34.63 19.01 5.46
N THR A 274 -34.06 18.17 4.60
CA THR A 274 -34.08 16.71 4.75
C THR A 274 -32.71 16.27 5.25
N PRO A 275 -32.54 15.87 6.52
CA PRO A 275 -31.28 15.31 7.00
C PRO A 275 -30.89 14.08 6.17
N ILE A 276 -29.64 14.02 5.76
CA ILE A 276 -29.05 12.82 5.17
C ILE A 276 -28.55 11.97 6.33
N ASP A 277 -29.11 10.78 6.50
CA ASP A 277 -28.63 9.82 7.50
C ASP A 277 -27.23 9.34 7.08
N PRO A 278 -26.18 9.50 7.91
CA PRO A 278 -24.83 9.07 7.54
C PRO A 278 -24.74 7.57 7.27
N LEU A 279 -25.62 6.74 7.86
CA LEU A 279 -25.57 5.28 7.73
C LEU A 279 -25.80 4.78 6.29
N ILE A 280 -26.25 5.63 5.36
CA ILE A 280 -26.33 5.28 3.93
C ILE A 280 -24.96 5.04 3.28
N TYR A 281 -23.87 5.54 3.88
CA TYR A 281 -22.49 5.36 3.41
C TYR A 281 -21.82 4.10 3.99
N GLY A 282 -22.63 3.13 4.41
CA GLY A 282 -22.15 1.88 4.98
C GLY A 282 -21.52 0.91 3.98
N VAL A 283 -20.57 0.12 4.45
CA VAL A 283 -19.91 -0.95 3.68
C VAL A 283 -20.25 -2.34 4.23
N ASN A 284 -19.99 -3.37 3.44
CA ASN A 284 -20.24 -4.77 3.82
C ASN A 284 -18.94 -5.57 3.67
N TRP A 285 -18.54 -6.29 4.72
CA TRP A 285 -17.22 -6.95 4.81
C TRP A 285 -16.01 -6.03 4.54
N PRO A 286 -15.79 -4.98 5.35
CA PRO A 286 -14.52 -4.24 5.31
C PRO A 286 -13.35 -5.15 5.74
N THR A 287 -12.18 -4.93 5.15
CA THR A 287 -10.97 -5.74 5.40
C THR A 287 -10.25 -5.38 6.71
N SER A 288 -10.35 -4.13 7.17
CA SER A 288 -9.79 -3.69 8.45
C SER A 288 -10.61 -2.59 9.14
N ALA A 289 -10.41 -2.42 10.45
CA ALA A 289 -10.91 -1.23 11.16
C ALA A 289 -10.26 0.05 10.62
N SER A 290 -8.97 0.00 10.24
CA SER A 290 -8.29 1.11 9.57
C SER A 290 -8.89 1.43 8.19
N TYR A 291 -9.43 0.44 7.47
CA TYR A 291 -10.15 0.62 6.20
C TYR A 291 -11.45 1.40 6.41
N LEU A 292 -12.24 1.05 7.44
CA LEU A 292 -13.43 1.82 7.84
C LEU A 292 -13.08 3.27 8.20
N GLN A 293 -12.04 3.47 9.01
CA GLN A 293 -11.57 4.79 9.41
C GLN A 293 -11.10 5.63 8.20
N HIS A 294 -10.37 5.01 7.28
CA HIS A 294 -9.84 5.66 6.07
C HIS A 294 -10.95 6.06 5.08
N LEU A 295 -11.96 5.21 4.89
CA LEU A 295 -13.16 5.55 4.11
C LEU A 295 -14.10 6.54 4.82
N GLY A 296 -13.96 6.70 6.14
CA GLY A 296 -14.94 7.40 6.98
C GLY A 296 -16.32 6.72 6.99
N SER A 297 -16.38 5.41 6.73
CA SER A 297 -17.66 4.69 6.60
C SER A 297 -18.30 4.50 7.99
N PRO A 298 -19.51 5.03 8.23
CA PRO A 298 -20.13 5.06 9.57
C PRO A 298 -20.93 3.80 9.90
N LEU A 299 -21.04 2.85 8.96
CA LEU A 299 -21.77 1.60 9.13
C LEU A 299 -21.01 0.45 8.46
N SER A 300 -20.87 -0.65 9.20
CA SER A 300 -20.30 -1.90 8.74
C SER A 300 -21.37 -2.98 8.80
N ARG A 301 -21.54 -3.78 7.73
CA ARG A 301 -22.52 -4.88 7.63
C ARG A 301 -21.82 -6.24 7.59
N TRP A 302 -22.24 -7.13 8.49
CA TRP A 302 -21.91 -8.55 8.50
C TRP A 302 -23.14 -9.32 8.01
N GLY A 303 -23.09 -9.79 6.77
CA GLY A 303 -24.22 -10.43 6.12
C GLY A 303 -23.94 -10.96 4.72
N GLY A 304 -24.96 -11.56 4.12
CA GLY A 304 -24.86 -12.31 2.86
C GLY A 304 -25.11 -13.81 3.09
N ASN A 305 -25.01 -14.59 2.02
CA ASN A 305 -25.39 -16.00 2.00
C ASN A 305 -24.70 -16.82 3.11
N ALA A 306 -23.37 -16.75 3.20
CA ALA A 306 -22.56 -17.48 4.18
C ALA A 306 -22.91 -17.17 5.65
N VAL A 307 -23.46 -15.97 5.93
CA VAL A 307 -23.87 -15.56 7.28
C VAL A 307 -25.25 -16.11 7.67
N THR A 308 -26.09 -16.45 6.69
CA THR A 308 -27.44 -17.00 6.96
C THR A 308 -27.39 -18.24 7.89
N PRO A 309 -26.47 -19.20 7.71
CA PRO A 309 -26.25 -20.31 8.64
C PRO A 309 -25.14 -20.06 9.69
N TYR A 310 -24.83 -18.80 10.06
CA TYR A 310 -23.77 -18.53 11.04
C TYR A 310 -24.06 -19.15 12.41
N ASN A 311 -23.11 -19.85 13.00
CA ASN A 311 -23.20 -20.40 14.35
C ASN A 311 -22.26 -19.64 15.30
N PRO A 312 -22.77 -18.73 16.15
CA PRO A 312 -21.94 -17.94 17.07
C PRO A 312 -21.28 -18.77 18.16
N PHE A 313 -21.78 -19.97 18.48
CA PHE A 313 -21.24 -20.82 19.55
C PHE A 313 -19.95 -21.56 19.15
N GLY A 314 -19.57 -21.53 17.86
CA GLY A 314 -18.35 -22.13 17.35
C GLY A 314 -17.65 -21.35 16.23
N GLY A 315 -18.16 -20.18 15.86
CA GLY A 315 -17.61 -19.35 14.80
C GLY A 315 -17.64 -20.03 13.43
N PHE A 316 -18.75 -20.72 13.10
CA PHE A 316 -18.89 -21.46 11.85
C PHE A 316 -19.87 -20.77 10.88
N THR A 317 -19.58 -20.83 9.60
CA THR A 317 -20.48 -20.49 8.49
C THR A 317 -20.62 -21.68 7.54
N ASN A 318 -21.57 -21.62 6.61
CA ASN A 318 -21.66 -22.58 5.51
C ASN A 318 -21.85 -21.82 4.20
N ALA A 319 -21.07 -22.17 3.18
CA ALA A 319 -21.08 -21.47 1.89
C ALA A 319 -22.34 -21.76 1.04
N GLY A 320 -23.15 -22.74 1.42
CA GLY A 320 -24.35 -23.14 0.69
C GLY A 320 -24.05 -23.47 -0.76
N ASN A 321 -24.98 -23.08 -1.65
CA ASN A 321 -24.81 -23.30 -3.09
C ASN A 321 -23.71 -22.42 -3.72
N ASP A 322 -23.17 -21.42 -3.02
CA ASP A 322 -22.07 -20.60 -3.56
C ASP A 322 -20.76 -21.41 -3.63
N TRP A 323 -20.60 -22.42 -2.77
CA TRP A 323 -19.42 -23.29 -2.77
C TRP A 323 -19.67 -24.65 -2.08
N TYR A 324 -20.17 -25.63 -2.85
CA TYR A 324 -20.28 -27.05 -2.49
C TYR A 324 -20.94 -27.40 -1.13
N PHE A 325 -21.73 -26.49 -0.55
CA PHE A 325 -22.28 -26.60 0.81
C PHE A 325 -21.20 -26.80 1.89
N GLU A 326 -20.01 -26.25 1.66
CA GLU A 326 -18.85 -26.39 2.54
C GLU A 326 -19.02 -25.60 3.85
N ASN A 327 -18.74 -26.26 4.98
CA ASN A 327 -18.65 -25.59 6.28
C ASN A 327 -17.30 -24.87 6.40
N ARG A 328 -17.33 -23.62 6.86
CA ARG A 328 -16.15 -22.79 7.12
C ARG A 328 -16.12 -22.41 8.59
N ALA A 329 -14.92 -22.15 9.11
CA ALA A 329 -14.66 -21.89 10.53
C ALA A 329 -13.88 -20.58 10.72
N ASN A 330 -13.62 -20.23 11.98
CA ASN A 330 -12.84 -19.06 12.41
C ASN A 330 -13.55 -17.70 12.22
N GLU A 331 -14.88 -17.69 12.19
CA GLU A 331 -15.69 -16.47 12.01
C GLU A 331 -16.14 -15.88 13.36
N ASN A 332 -15.57 -14.74 13.76
CA ASN A 332 -15.80 -14.14 15.08
C ASN A 332 -16.59 -12.81 14.99
N ALA A 333 -17.92 -12.89 15.16
CA ALA A 333 -18.78 -11.72 15.10
C ALA A 333 -18.56 -10.72 16.27
N ASP A 334 -18.15 -11.18 17.45
CA ASP A 334 -17.93 -10.29 18.61
C ASP A 334 -16.68 -9.43 18.43
N GLU A 335 -15.59 -10.03 17.93
CA GLU A 335 -14.37 -9.32 17.52
C GLU A 335 -14.66 -8.33 16.38
N TRP A 336 -15.46 -8.76 15.40
CA TRP A 336 -15.92 -7.89 14.32
C TRP A 336 -16.90 -6.79 14.75
N ILE A 337 -17.60 -6.91 15.88
CA ILE A 337 -18.34 -5.79 16.47
C ILE A 337 -17.37 -4.85 17.19
N ALA A 338 -16.42 -5.40 17.95
CA ALA A 338 -15.49 -4.62 18.77
C ALA A 338 -14.62 -3.66 17.96
N TRP A 339 -14.00 -4.13 16.87
CA TRP A 339 -13.14 -3.29 16.02
C TRP A 339 -13.90 -2.21 15.22
N ASN A 340 -15.15 -2.46 14.78
CA ASN A 340 -16.03 -1.49 14.11
C ASN A 340 -16.29 -0.31 15.08
N HIS A 341 -16.69 -0.65 16.31
CA HIS A 341 -16.98 0.32 17.36
C HIS A 341 -15.70 1.05 17.80
N GLY A 342 -14.54 0.39 17.75
CA GLY A 342 -13.22 0.98 18.01
C GLY A 342 -12.85 2.15 17.08
N VAL A 343 -13.44 2.22 15.88
CA VAL A 343 -13.29 3.34 14.93
C VAL A 343 -14.56 4.20 14.81
N GLY A 344 -15.54 3.99 15.69
CA GLY A 344 -16.79 4.76 15.73
C GLY A 344 -17.83 4.39 14.67
N ALA A 345 -17.62 3.30 13.92
CA ALA A 345 -18.61 2.79 12.97
C ALA A 345 -19.68 1.96 13.68
N ALA A 346 -20.94 2.07 13.25
CA ALA A 346 -22.02 1.20 13.69
C ALA A 346 -21.89 -0.21 13.08
N SER A 347 -22.41 -1.21 13.78
CA SER A 347 -22.44 -2.61 13.32
C SER A 347 -23.86 -3.05 12.97
N MET A 348 -24.07 -3.62 11.79
CA MET A 348 -25.32 -4.31 11.41
C MET A 348 -25.04 -5.79 11.16
N LEU A 349 -25.48 -6.63 12.11
CA LEU A 349 -25.29 -8.08 12.11
C LEU A 349 -26.55 -8.80 11.60
N THR A 350 -26.38 -9.77 10.71
CA THR A 350 -27.45 -10.70 10.33
C THR A 350 -27.57 -11.79 11.40
N ILE A 351 -28.77 -11.98 11.95
CA ILE A 351 -29.07 -13.09 12.87
C ILE A 351 -29.72 -14.23 12.07
N PRO A 352 -29.21 -15.49 12.17
CA PRO A 352 -29.87 -16.67 11.62
C PRO A 352 -31.32 -16.81 12.12
N ALA A 353 -32.24 -17.22 11.24
CA ALA A 353 -33.68 -17.28 11.50
C ALA A 353 -34.27 -18.68 11.22
#